data_AF-A0A9E3Y174-F1
#
_entry.id   AF-A0A9E3Y174-F1
#
_cell.length_a   1.000
_cell.length_b   1.000
_cell.length_c   1.000
_cell.angle_alpha   90.00
_cell.angle_beta   90.00
_cell.angle_gamma   90.00
#
_symmetry.space_group_name_H-M   'P 1'
#
loop_
_entity.id
_entity.type
_entity.pdbx_description
1 polymer ?
#
loop_
_entity_poly.entity_id
_entity_poly.type
_entity_poly.pdbx_seq_one_letter_code
_entity_poly.pdbx_strand_id
1 'polypeptide(L)'
;MSARDWDPSHRPTGRTRPIRLVSAAVGVIVLIGSVSACTADESASSTDFCSALRRVPSLASVLSGFADQQPGQLTRALDDAETAFDRLGEAAPEEIAPDVTAVVDLVRAVIDAVRSNPSDPDKAAAAVRGAVKEHDRAVTSSLAVADYARTKCHVELNPTVPRDTAATTAPASTTPTTKGN
;
A
#
# COMPACT_ATOMS: atom_id res chain seq x y z
N MET A 1 22.71 36.23 -4.53
CA MET A 1 22.33 34.96 -5.21
C MET A 1 23.58 34.12 -5.28
N SER A 2 23.73 33.16 -4.37
CA SER A 2 24.89 32.28 -4.28
C SER A 2 24.42 30.86 -4.52
N ALA A 3 24.78 30.33 -5.68
CA ALA A 3 24.61 28.93 -6.03
C ALA A 3 25.55 28.11 -5.13
N ARG A 4 25.00 27.13 -4.42
CA ARG A 4 25.79 26.15 -3.68
C ARG A 4 26.06 24.98 -4.62
N ASP A 5 27.33 24.82 -4.96
CA ASP A 5 27.91 23.62 -5.54
C ASP A 5 27.46 22.37 -4.76
N TRP A 6 26.85 21.43 -5.47
CA TRP A 6 26.53 20.10 -4.96
C TRP A 6 27.54 19.12 -5.56
N ASP A 7 28.42 18.59 -4.71
CA ASP A 7 29.43 17.58 -5.03
C ASP A 7 28.82 16.17 -4.85
N PRO A 8 28.68 15.36 -5.93
CA PRO A 8 28.07 14.03 -5.86
C PRO A 8 29.06 12.88 -5.56
N SER A 9 30.26 13.14 -5.01
CA SER A 9 31.36 12.16 -5.02
C SER A 9 31.45 11.19 -3.84
N HIS A 10 30.55 11.19 -2.87
CA HIS A 10 30.67 10.32 -1.69
C HIS A 10 29.76 9.08 -1.76
N ARG A 11 30.20 8.06 -2.52
CA ARG A 11 29.75 6.67 -2.32
C ARG A 11 30.66 5.98 -1.31
N PRO A 12 30.17 5.50 -0.15
CA PRO A 12 30.95 4.62 0.70
C PRO A 12 31.05 3.23 0.05
N THR A 13 32.26 2.86 -0.37
CA THR A 13 32.60 1.50 -0.81
C THR A 13 32.51 0.53 0.37
N GLY A 14 31.42 -0.23 0.44
CA GLY A 14 31.21 -1.33 1.37
C GLY A 14 32.22 -2.46 1.12
N ARG A 15 32.97 -2.77 2.19
CA ARG A 15 34.09 -3.71 2.28
C ARG A 15 33.59 -5.16 2.17
N THR A 16 33.82 -5.81 1.04
CA THR A 16 33.59 -7.24 0.82
C THR A 16 34.51 -8.08 1.72
N ARG A 17 33.93 -8.92 2.60
CA ARG A 17 34.66 -9.95 3.35
C ARG A 17 34.61 -11.26 2.58
N PRO A 18 35.74 -11.95 2.33
CA PRO A 18 35.74 -13.29 1.75
C PRO A 18 35.37 -14.31 2.82
N ILE A 19 34.23 -14.99 2.65
CA ILE A 19 33.87 -16.17 3.44
C ILE A 19 34.65 -17.36 2.85
N ARG A 20 35.47 -17.98 3.69
CA ARG A 20 36.27 -19.16 3.36
C ARG A 20 35.36 -20.37 3.20
N LEU A 21 35.36 -20.93 1.99
CA LEU A 21 34.85 -22.26 1.67
C LEU A 21 35.64 -23.32 2.46
N VAL A 22 34.93 -24.16 3.22
CA VAL A 22 35.42 -25.44 3.73
C VAL A 22 34.56 -26.53 3.11
N SER A 23 35.20 -27.36 2.30
CA SER A 23 34.60 -28.48 1.58
C SER A 23 34.41 -29.72 2.46
N ALA A 24 33.52 -30.59 1.97
CA ALA A 24 33.45 -32.05 2.13
C ALA A 24 32.43 -32.64 3.13
N ALA A 25 31.32 -33.14 2.59
CA ALA A 25 30.88 -34.52 2.79
C ALA A 25 29.94 -34.94 1.65
N VAL A 26 30.36 -35.95 0.89
CA VAL A 26 29.58 -36.63 -0.16
C VAL A 26 28.56 -37.54 0.52
N GLY A 27 27.28 -37.27 0.29
CA GLY A 27 26.16 -38.13 0.67
C GLY A 27 25.23 -38.32 -0.53
N VAL A 28 25.23 -39.52 -1.10
CA VAL A 28 24.31 -39.94 -2.18
C VAL A 28 22.91 -40.08 -1.59
N ILE A 29 21.95 -39.28 -2.09
CA ILE A 29 20.51 -39.47 -1.84
C ILE A 29 19.82 -39.59 -3.19
N VAL A 30 19.15 -40.72 -3.39
CA VAL A 30 18.38 -41.08 -4.58
C VAL A 30 16.99 -40.43 -4.53
N LEU A 31 16.62 -39.82 -5.66
CA LEU A 31 15.38 -39.10 -5.98
C LEU A 31 14.11 -39.96 -5.90
N ILE A 32 13.03 -39.47 -5.25
CA ILE A 32 11.63 -39.62 -5.72
C ILE A 32 10.81 -38.39 -5.28
N GLY A 33 10.42 -37.56 -6.27
CA GLY A 33 9.11 -36.88 -6.34
C GLY A 33 8.63 -36.00 -5.19
N SER A 34 8.98 -34.71 -5.22
CA SER A 34 8.00 -33.62 -5.15
C SER A 34 8.69 -32.34 -5.63
N VAL A 35 8.13 -31.69 -6.64
CA VAL A 35 8.46 -30.30 -6.98
C VAL A 35 7.89 -29.38 -5.89
N SER A 36 8.43 -29.49 -4.68
CA SER A 36 8.34 -28.43 -3.68
C SER A 36 9.32 -27.37 -4.14
N ALA A 37 8.91 -26.56 -5.12
CA ALA A 37 9.57 -25.31 -5.39
C ALA A 37 9.59 -24.55 -4.05
N CYS A 38 10.78 -24.47 -3.46
CA CYS A 38 11.04 -23.64 -2.31
C CYS A 38 10.80 -22.18 -2.74
N THR A 39 9.58 -21.70 -2.56
CA THR A 39 9.20 -20.29 -2.57
C THR A 39 9.73 -19.62 -1.31
N ALA A 40 11.04 -19.64 -1.08
CA ALA A 40 11.61 -18.99 0.11
C ALA A 40 11.62 -17.45 -0.02
N ASP A 41 11.76 -16.92 -1.23
CA ASP A 41 11.80 -15.47 -1.47
C ASP A 41 10.40 -14.86 -1.66
N GLU A 42 9.49 -15.48 -2.42
CA GLU A 42 8.12 -14.95 -2.61
C GLU A 42 7.25 -15.03 -1.35
N SER A 43 7.47 -16.04 -0.50
CA SER A 43 6.73 -16.16 0.75
C SER A 43 7.22 -15.16 1.81
N ALA A 44 8.49 -14.77 1.73
CA ALA A 44 9.07 -13.78 2.66
C ALA A 44 8.54 -12.38 2.35
N SER A 45 8.58 -11.94 1.09
CA SER A 45 8.06 -10.62 0.68
C SER A 45 6.56 -10.48 0.97
N SER A 46 5.76 -11.51 0.70
CA SER A 46 4.34 -11.50 1.03
C SER A 46 4.07 -11.48 2.55
N THR A 47 4.87 -12.18 3.36
CA THR A 47 4.75 -12.14 4.83
C THR A 47 5.07 -10.76 5.38
N ASP A 48 6.15 -10.13 4.91
CA ASP A 48 6.55 -8.79 5.32
C ASP A 48 5.53 -7.74 4.90
N PHE A 49 4.99 -7.85 3.68
CA PHE A 49 3.90 -7.00 3.21
C PHE A 49 2.64 -7.11 4.07
N CYS A 50 2.20 -8.34 4.37
CA CYS A 50 1.04 -8.57 5.21
C CYS A 50 1.25 -8.06 6.64
N SER A 51 2.48 -8.15 7.17
CA SER A 51 2.87 -7.57 8.46
C SER A 51 2.86 -6.04 8.43
N ALA A 52 3.39 -5.44 7.36
CA ALA A 52 3.36 -4.00 7.13
C ALA A 52 1.93 -3.47 7.03
N LEU A 53 1.07 -4.10 6.23
CA LEU A 53 -0.35 -3.73 6.06
C LEU A 53 -1.10 -3.62 7.39
N ARG A 54 -0.86 -4.53 8.34
CA ARG A 54 -1.52 -4.50 9.67
C ARG A 54 -1.05 -3.36 10.57
N ARG A 55 0.11 -2.77 10.28
CA ARG A 55 0.71 -1.68 11.05
C ARG A 55 0.42 -0.31 10.46
N VAL A 56 -0.03 -0.25 9.21
CA VAL A 56 -0.34 1.02 8.54
C VAL A 56 -1.55 1.65 9.22
N PRO A 57 -1.42 2.89 9.74
CA PRO A 57 -2.56 3.60 10.31
C PRO A 57 -3.56 3.95 9.21
N SER A 58 -4.86 3.96 9.55
CA SER A 58 -5.84 4.48 8.59
C SER A 58 -5.66 5.99 8.44
N LEU A 59 -5.64 6.52 7.21
CA LEU A 59 -5.57 7.97 7.00
C LEU A 59 -6.70 8.70 7.72
N ALA A 60 -7.90 8.10 7.78
CA ALA A 60 -9.01 8.65 8.53
C ALA A 60 -8.66 8.86 10.01
N SER A 61 -7.98 7.90 10.66
CA SER A 61 -7.53 8.05 12.06
C SER A 61 -6.45 9.10 12.26
N VAL A 62 -5.56 9.28 11.27
CA VAL A 62 -4.53 10.32 11.30
C VAL A 62 -5.17 11.71 11.14
N LEU A 63 -6.16 11.83 10.25
CA LEU A 63 -6.80 13.10 9.91
C LEU A 63 -7.93 13.48 10.87
N SER A 64 -8.60 12.53 11.54
CA SER A 64 -9.70 12.84 12.47
C SER A 64 -9.26 13.65 13.69
N GLY A 65 -7.97 13.62 14.05
CA GLY A 65 -7.40 14.42 15.13
C GLY A 65 -6.81 15.76 14.66
N PHE A 66 -6.81 16.05 13.36
CA PHE A 66 -6.08 17.18 12.79
C PHE A 66 -6.52 18.54 13.34
N ALA A 67 -7.83 18.76 13.47
CA ALA A 67 -8.38 20.05 13.90
C ALA A 67 -8.09 20.36 15.39
N ASP A 68 -7.87 19.32 16.20
CA ASP A 68 -7.76 19.42 17.66
C ASP A 68 -6.30 19.21 18.16
N GLN A 69 -5.38 18.80 17.29
CA GLN A 69 -4.00 18.50 17.68
C GLN A 69 -3.09 19.74 17.69
N GLN A 70 -2.12 19.72 18.60
CA GLN A 70 -1.01 20.69 18.57
C GLN A 70 -0.16 20.46 17.31
N PRO A 71 0.36 21.53 16.65
CA PRO A 71 1.11 21.41 15.40
C PRO A 71 2.27 20.40 15.44
N GLY A 72 2.99 20.32 16.56
CA GLY A 72 4.11 19.39 16.72
C GLY A 72 3.71 17.92 16.87
N GLN A 73 2.48 17.61 17.31
CA GLN A 73 1.97 16.23 17.34
C GLN A 73 1.51 15.79 15.94
N LEU A 74 0.84 16.70 15.24
CA LEU A 74 0.41 16.49 13.88
C LEU A 74 1.59 16.19 12.94
N THR A 75 2.67 16.98 12.99
CA THR A 75 3.85 16.73 12.14
C THR A 75 4.40 15.32 12.36
N ARG A 76 4.56 14.91 13.62
CA ARG A 76 5.03 13.55 13.94
C ARG A 76 4.08 12.47 13.42
N ALA A 77 2.77 12.65 13.58
CA ALA A 77 1.79 11.70 13.08
C ALA A 77 1.82 11.55 11.54
N LEU A 78 2.07 12.66 10.82
CA LEU A 78 2.26 12.65 9.38
C LEU A 78 3.58 11.97 8.97
N ASP A 79 4.68 12.23 9.69
CA ASP A 79 5.99 11.59 9.46
C ASP A 79 5.91 10.07 9.72
N ASP A 80 5.23 9.66 10.78
CA ASP A 80 5.01 8.25 11.13
C ASP A 80 4.14 7.55 10.07
N ALA A 81 3.10 8.23 9.58
CA ALA A 81 2.27 7.72 8.49
C ALA A 81 3.08 7.54 7.21
N GLU A 82 3.83 8.55 6.77
CA GLU A 82 4.70 8.48 5.59
C GLU A 82 5.68 7.30 5.70
N THR A 83 6.37 7.17 6.84
CA THR A 83 7.28 6.05 7.10
C THR A 83 6.59 4.69 7.02
N ALA A 84 5.35 4.58 7.51
CA ALA A 84 4.59 3.33 7.46
C ALA A 84 4.19 2.97 6.02
N PHE A 85 3.77 3.95 5.21
CA PHE A 85 3.42 3.75 3.79
C PHE A 85 4.65 3.47 2.92
N ASP A 86 5.79 4.09 3.22
CA ASP A 86 7.05 3.81 2.54
C ASP A 86 7.47 2.35 2.73
N ARG A 87 7.44 1.85 3.97
CA ARG A 87 7.70 0.44 4.28
C ARG A 87 6.71 -0.51 3.61
N LEU A 88 5.45 -0.09 3.50
CA LEU A 88 4.44 -0.87 2.77
C LEU A 88 4.82 -1.00 1.30
N GLY A 89 5.27 0.10 0.67
CA GLY A 89 5.75 0.11 -0.70
C GLY A 89 7.00 -0.74 -0.92
N GLU A 90 7.97 -0.67 0.00
CA GLU A 90 9.20 -1.47 -0.05
C GLU A 90 8.95 -2.97 0.10
N ALA A 91 7.97 -3.35 0.93
CA ALA A 91 7.63 -4.74 1.16
C ALA A 91 6.69 -5.32 0.08
N ALA A 92 6.17 -4.49 -0.83
CA ALA A 92 5.16 -4.91 -1.80
C ALA A 92 5.68 -6.00 -2.75
N PRO A 93 5.00 -7.16 -2.83
CA PRO A 93 5.31 -8.19 -3.82
C PRO A 93 5.18 -7.64 -5.24
N GLU A 94 6.01 -8.11 -6.17
CA GLU A 94 6.03 -7.59 -7.56
C GLU A 94 4.65 -7.62 -8.23
N GLU A 95 3.80 -8.61 -7.91
CA GLU A 95 2.45 -8.75 -8.46
C GLU A 95 1.49 -7.62 -8.08
N ILE A 96 1.72 -6.94 -6.95
CA ILE A 96 0.87 -5.85 -6.45
C ILE A 96 1.64 -4.52 -6.27
N ALA A 97 2.96 -4.53 -6.44
CA ALA A 97 3.83 -3.36 -6.33
C ALA A 97 3.32 -2.11 -7.08
N PRO A 98 2.91 -2.16 -8.37
CA PRO A 98 2.43 -0.96 -9.07
C PRO A 98 1.17 -0.36 -8.42
N ASP A 99 0.27 -1.21 -7.91
CA ASP A 99 -0.94 -0.75 -7.22
C ASP A 99 -0.61 -0.16 -5.85
N VAL A 100 0.32 -0.78 -5.10
CA VAL A 100 0.80 -0.23 -3.83
C VAL A 100 1.48 1.12 -4.06
N THR A 101 2.34 1.25 -5.08
CA THR A 101 2.99 2.52 -5.44
C THR A 101 1.97 3.62 -5.73
N ALA A 102 0.93 3.33 -6.52
CA ALA A 102 -0.11 4.32 -6.81
C ALA A 102 -0.84 4.80 -5.55
N VAL A 103 -1.09 3.89 -4.59
CA VAL A 103 -1.68 4.24 -3.29
C VAL A 103 -0.71 5.08 -2.45
N VAL A 104 0.55 4.66 -2.31
CA VAL A 104 1.57 5.37 -1.54
C VAL A 104 1.79 6.78 -2.09
N ASP A 105 1.84 6.94 -3.42
CA ASP A 105 2.00 8.24 -4.07
C ASP A 105 0.83 9.18 -3.78
N LEU A 106 -0.41 8.69 -3.80
CA LEU A 106 -1.57 9.48 -3.38
C LEU A 106 -1.44 9.89 -1.89
N VAL A 107 -1.06 8.96 -1.02
CA VAL A 107 -0.93 9.26 0.42
C VAL A 107 0.13 10.32 0.68
N ARG A 108 1.29 10.24 0.02
CA ARG A 108 2.33 11.27 0.09
C ARG A 108 1.80 12.62 -0.38
N ALA A 109 1.09 12.67 -1.51
CA ALA A 109 0.49 13.90 -2.01
C ALA A 109 -0.55 14.50 -1.03
N VAL A 110 -1.34 13.66 -0.34
CA VAL A 110 -2.27 14.09 0.71
C VAL A 110 -1.52 14.64 1.93
N ILE A 111 -0.46 13.96 2.38
CA ILE A 111 0.37 14.42 3.50
C ILE A 111 1.03 15.77 3.17
N ASP A 112 1.59 15.92 1.96
CA ASP A 112 2.21 17.16 1.50
C ASP A 112 1.22 18.31 1.38
N ALA A 113 0.00 18.04 0.88
CA ALA A 113 -1.09 19.01 0.81
C ALA A 113 -1.44 19.56 2.19
N VAL A 114 -1.46 18.69 3.21
CA VAL A 114 -1.72 19.04 4.60
C VAL A 114 -0.55 19.82 5.21
N ARG A 115 0.70 19.34 5.04
CA ARG A 115 1.92 20.01 5.55
C ARG A 115 2.10 21.41 4.97
N SER A 116 1.67 21.62 3.72
CA SER A 116 1.78 22.91 3.03
C SER A 116 0.77 23.95 3.54
N ASN A 117 -0.25 23.54 4.30
CA ASN A 117 -1.33 24.40 4.77
C ASN A 117 -1.69 24.13 6.25
N PRO A 118 -0.72 24.17 7.19
CA PRO A 118 -0.91 23.69 8.56
C PRO A 118 -1.83 24.57 9.41
N SER A 119 -2.04 25.82 9.00
CA SER A 119 -2.87 26.81 9.70
C SER A 119 -4.16 27.16 8.96
N ASP A 120 -4.45 26.47 7.85
CA ASP A 120 -5.58 26.78 6.98
C ASP A 120 -6.27 25.45 6.56
N PRO A 121 -7.24 24.97 7.35
CA PRO A 121 -7.89 23.68 7.12
C PRO A 121 -8.71 23.66 5.82
N ASP A 122 -9.28 24.79 5.42
CA ASP A 122 -10.05 24.89 4.18
C ASP A 122 -9.15 24.75 2.96
N LYS A 123 -7.98 25.40 2.99
CA LYS A 123 -6.97 25.27 1.94
C LYS A 123 -6.32 23.89 1.92
N ALA A 124 -6.06 23.29 3.09
CA ALA A 124 -5.60 21.91 3.19
C ALA A 124 -6.62 20.95 2.57
N ALA A 125 -7.91 21.07 2.91
CA ALA A 125 -8.98 20.25 2.34
C ALA A 125 -9.15 20.44 0.82
N ALA A 126 -8.95 21.67 0.31
CA ALA A 126 -8.93 21.92 -1.13
C ALA A 126 -7.74 21.24 -1.82
N ALA A 127 -6.54 21.34 -1.23
CA ALA A 127 -5.33 20.70 -1.75
C ALA A 127 -5.42 19.16 -1.72
N VAL A 128 -5.97 18.57 -0.66
CA VAL A 128 -6.23 17.13 -0.57
C VAL A 128 -7.18 16.66 -1.67
N ARG A 129 -8.28 17.39 -1.93
CA ARG A 129 -9.18 17.10 -3.05
C ARG A 129 -8.48 17.19 -4.41
N GLY A 130 -7.55 18.13 -4.56
CA GLY A 130 -6.68 18.24 -5.73
C GLY A 130 -5.81 16.99 -5.91
N ALA A 131 -5.08 16.58 -4.87
CA ALA A 131 -4.25 15.39 -4.88
C ALA A 131 -5.05 14.12 -5.23
N VAL A 132 -6.23 13.91 -4.64
CA VAL A 132 -7.10 12.77 -4.98
C VAL A 132 -7.50 12.77 -6.46
N LYS A 133 -7.76 13.95 -7.04
CA LYS A 133 -8.13 14.08 -8.46
C LYS A 133 -6.96 13.79 -9.39
N GLU A 134 -5.74 14.18 -9.02
CA GLU A 134 -4.52 13.96 -9.80
C GLU A 134 -4.06 12.49 -9.79
N HIS A 135 -4.43 11.75 -8.74
CA HIS A 135 -4.13 10.32 -8.57
C HIS A 135 -5.38 9.46 -8.77
N ASP A 136 -6.07 9.62 -9.90
CA ASP A 136 -7.31 8.90 -10.24
C ASP A 136 -7.18 7.36 -10.19
N ARG A 137 -6.02 6.84 -10.58
CA ARG A 137 -5.71 5.40 -10.53
C ARG A 137 -5.61 4.84 -9.12
N ALA A 138 -5.29 5.66 -8.12
CA ALA A 138 -5.11 5.19 -6.75
C ALA A 138 -6.40 4.57 -6.18
N VAL A 139 -7.57 4.99 -6.66
CA VAL A 139 -8.85 4.37 -6.27
C VAL A 139 -8.93 2.92 -6.75
N THR A 140 -8.68 2.66 -8.03
CA THR A 140 -8.68 1.30 -8.58
C THR A 140 -7.57 0.45 -7.95
N SER A 141 -6.38 1.02 -7.78
CA SER A 141 -5.25 0.33 -7.14
C SER A 141 -5.53 0.01 -5.66
N SER A 142 -6.24 0.87 -4.93
CA SER A 142 -6.64 0.59 -3.55
C SER A 142 -7.58 -0.62 -3.44
N LEU A 143 -8.43 -0.84 -4.46
CA LEU A 143 -9.28 -2.03 -4.52
C LEU A 143 -8.47 -3.29 -4.80
N ALA A 144 -7.47 -3.21 -5.68
CA ALA A 144 -6.55 -4.32 -5.93
C ALA A 144 -5.74 -4.69 -4.67
N VAL A 145 -5.21 -3.69 -3.96
CA VAL A 145 -4.51 -3.89 -2.67
C VAL A 145 -5.44 -4.51 -1.62
N ALA A 146 -6.70 -4.06 -1.54
CA ALA A 146 -7.68 -4.63 -0.63
C ALA A 146 -8.03 -6.09 -0.96
N ASP A 147 -8.16 -6.42 -2.26
CA ASP A 147 -8.40 -7.80 -2.69
C ASP A 147 -7.19 -8.71 -2.39
N TYR A 148 -5.98 -8.23 -2.67
CA TYR A 148 -4.75 -8.91 -2.30
C TYR A 148 -4.66 -9.15 -0.80
N ALA A 149 -4.88 -8.11 0.02
CA ALA A 149 -4.84 -8.21 1.48
C ALA A 149 -5.86 -9.24 2.01
N ARG A 150 -7.05 -9.29 1.41
CA ARG A 150 -8.08 -10.26 1.78
C ARG A 150 -7.68 -11.69 1.41
N THR A 151 -7.23 -11.90 0.18
CA THR A 151 -6.96 -13.23 -0.38
C THR A 151 -5.66 -13.84 0.13
N LYS A 152 -4.60 -13.03 0.26
CA LYS A 152 -3.24 -13.46 0.64
C LYS A 152 -2.91 -13.21 2.10
N CYS A 153 -3.34 -12.08 2.67
CA CYS A 153 -3.01 -11.70 4.05
C CYS A 153 -4.10 -12.05 5.07
N HIS A 154 -5.30 -12.43 4.59
CA HIS A 154 -6.51 -12.61 5.40
C HIS A 154 -6.85 -11.37 6.26
N VAL A 155 -6.61 -10.17 5.71
CA VAL A 155 -6.91 -8.88 6.34
C VAL A 155 -8.01 -8.19 5.54
N GLU A 156 -9.06 -7.74 6.22
CA GLU A 156 -10.15 -6.97 5.60
C GLU A 156 -9.90 -5.47 5.86
N LEU A 157 -9.36 -4.76 4.86
CA LEU A 157 -8.96 -3.35 4.98
C LEU A 157 -10.16 -2.38 5.00
N ASN A 158 -11.36 -2.83 4.60
CA ASN A 158 -12.58 -2.02 4.62
C ASN A 158 -13.83 -2.88 4.92
N PRO A 159 -14.16 -3.12 6.19
CA PRO A 159 -15.28 -3.98 6.58
C PRO A 159 -16.66 -3.31 6.38
N THR A 160 -16.70 -2.02 6.11
CA THR A 160 -17.92 -1.20 6.08
C THR A 160 -18.58 -1.05 4.72
N VAL A 161 -17.95 -1.52 3.64
CA VAL A 161 -18.65 -1.64 2.34
C VAL A 161 -19.48 -2.92 2.43
N PRO A 162 -20.82 -2.84 2.49
CA PRO A 162 -21.65 -4.04 2.44
C PRO A 162 -21.28 -4.78 1.16
N ARG A 163 -20.89 -6.06 1.29
CA ARG A 163 -20.71 -6.92 0.13
C ARG A 163 -22.01 -6.83 -0.64
N ASP A 164 -21.97 -6.40 -1.90
CA ASP A 164 -23.05 -6.67 -2.81
C ASP A 164 -23.23 -8.19 -2.79
N THR A 165 -24.22 -8.60 -2.03
CA THR A 165 -24.76 -9.93 -2.02
C THR A 165 -25.14 -10.15 -3.46
N ALA A 166 -24.55 -11.18 -4.06
CA ALA A 166 -24.82 -11.70 -5.40
C ALA A 166 -26.00 -11.01 -6.08
N ALA A 167 -25.76 -10.36 -7.22
CA ALA A 167 -26.80 -9.95 -8.15
C ALA A 167 -27.73 -11.15 -8.39
N THR A 168 -28.77 -11.24 -7.56
CA THR A 168 -29.87 -12.15 -7.72
C THR A 168 -30.60 -11.54 -8.90
N THR A 169 -30.38 -12.14 -10.05
CA THR A 169 -31.15 -11.88 -11.25
C THR A 169 -32.60 -12.13 -10.87
N ALA A 170 -33.34 -11.06 -10.56
CA ALA A 170 -34.78 -11.15 -10.41
C ALA A 170 -35.33 -11.62 -11.77
N PRO A 171 -36.14 -12.69 -11.84
CA PRO A 171 -36.76 -13.07 -13.08
C PRO A 171 -37.65 -11.92 -13.57
N ALA A 172 -37.54 -11.64 -14.88
CA ALA A 172 -38.31 -10.63 -15.57
C ALA A 172 -39.82 -10.80 -15.28
N SER A 173 -40.43 -9.77 -14.67
CA SER A 173 -41.88 -9.66 -14.60
C SER A 173 -42.43 -9.37 -15.98
N THR A 174 -42.98 -10.41 -16.60
CA THR A 174 -43.77 -10.34 -17.83
C THR A 174 -44.93 -9.36 -17.65
N THR A 175 -45.00 -8.34 -18.50
CA THR A 175 -46.11 -7.39 -18.58
C THR A 175 -47.38 -8.11 -19.05
N PRO A 176 -48.56 -7.91 -18.43
CA PRO A 176 -49.80 -8.42 -18.97
C PRO A 176 -50.19 -7.62 -20.22
N THR A 177 -50.47 -8.33 -21.30
CA THR A 177 -51.05 -7.78 -22.54
C THR A 177 -52.48 -7.31 -22.25
N THR A 178 -52.71 -6.00 -22.38
CA THR A 178 -54.04 -5.42 -22.50
C THR A 178 -54.64 -5.82 -23.84
N LYS A 179 -55.74 -6.59 -23.83
CA LYS A 179 -56.60 -6.81 -24.99
C LYS A 179 -58.01 -6.36 -24.61
N GLY A 180 -58.50 -5.33 -25.29
CA GLY A 180 -59.77 -4.68 -24.99
C GLY A 180 -61.00 -5.48 -25.38
N ASN A 181 -62.14 -5.08 -24.83
CA ASN A 181 -63.32 -4.64 -25.58
C ASN A 181 -64.21 -3.79 -24.67
#